data_AF-A0A8T4SDG6-F1
#
_entry.id   AF-A0A8T4SDG6-F1
#
_cell.length_a   1.000
_cell.length_b   1.000
_cell.length_c   1.000
_cell.angle_alpha   90.00
_cell.angle_beta   90.00
_cell.angle_gamma   90.00
#
_symmetry.space_group_name_H-M   'P 1'
#
loop_
_entity.id
_entity.type
_entity.pdbx_description
1 polymer ?
#
loop_
_entity_poly.entity_id
_entity_poly.type
_entity_poly.pdbx_seq_one_letter_code
_entity_poly.pdbx_strand_id
1 'polypeptide(L)'
;MIGVDTNVFLNVLRIDDPPAQRKGSLDFFKFTQQMKIDIAISVITLTELFRKPFSHKSSEEKQKIDAFLHLLNVRPVTISSDAAIEAARLIEECSTHFADALIAASLDFSKVHIFVTRNKLDYKKTNLQVLTPEEFIQNVKLGAIII
;
A
#
# COMPACT_ATOMS: atom_id res chain seq x y z
N MET A 1 7.69 -5.27 -9.12
CA MET A 1 6.97 -4.14 -8.47
C MET A 1 5.99 -4.69 -7.46
N ILE A 2 5.81 -4.02 -6.32
CA ILE A 2 4.92 -4.44 -5.24
C ILE A 2 3.86 -3.38 -4.94
N GLY A 3 2.65 -3.78 -4.61
CA GLY A 3 1.58 -2.89 -4.18
C GLY A 3 1.71 -2.60 -2.69
N VAL A 4 1.43 -1.36 -2.27
CA VAL A 4 1.48 -0.99 -0.84
C VAL A 4 0.21 -0.26 -0.44
N ASP A 5 -0.40 -0.72 0.64
CA ASP A 5 -1.63 -0.18 1.22
C ASP A 5 -1.39 1.16 1.94
N THR A 6 -2.44 1.97 2.07
CA THR A 6 -2.45 3.24 2.80
C THR A 6 -1.93 3.08 4.23
N ASN A 7 -2.36 2.04 4.96
CA ASN A 7 -1.98 1.87 6.38
C ASN A 7 -0.45 1.74 6.59
N VAL A 8 0.28 1.16 5.64
CA VAL A 8 1.73 0.98 5.73
C VAL A 8 2.45 2.32 5.67
N PHE A 9 2.04 3.20 4.74
CA PHE A 9 2.53 4.57 4.67
C PHE A 9 2.16 5.38 5.92
N LEU A 10 0.91 5.26 6.38
CA LEU A 10 0.43 6.01 7.55
C LEU A 10 1.18 5.65 8.83
N ASN A 11 1.57 4.38 9.01
CA ASN A 11 2.40 3.95 10.13
C ASN A 11 3.74 4.68 10.23
N VAL A 12 4.29 5.17 9.11
CA VAL A 12 5.52 5.96 9.11
C VAL A 12 5.24 7.44 9.32
N LEU A 13 4.17 7.94 8.70
CA LEU A 13 3.80 9.35 8.69
C LEU A 13 3.12 9.83 9.97
N ARG A 14 2.54 8.91 10.76
CA ARG A 14 1.87 9.20 12.04
C ARG A 14 2.76 8.82 13.21
N ILE A 15 2.83 9.71 14.20
CA ILE A 15 3.62 9.50 15.41
C ILE A 15 2.88 8.59 16.41
N ASP A 16 1.55 8.58 16.38
CA ASP A 16 0.70 7.92 17.39
C ASP A 16 0.37 6.45 17.09
N ASP A 17 0.79 5.91 15.94
CA ASP A 17 0.58 4.50 15.62
C ASP A 17 1.41 3.59 16.55
N PRO A 18 0.96 2.35 16.82
CA PRO A 18 1.66 1.42 17.71
C PRO A 18 3.15 1.29 17.34
N PRO A 19 4.09 1.46 18.29
CA PRO A 19 5.52 1.54 17.97
C PRO A 19 6.06 0.38 17.13
N ALA A 20 5.54 -0.83 17.35
CA ALA A 20 5.90 -2.02 16.57
C ALA A 20 5.47 -1.92 15.10
N GLN A 21 4.25 -1.43 14.82
CA GLN A 21 3.75 -1.26 13.44
C GLN A 21 4.52 -0.16 12.71
N ARG A 22 4.78 0.95 13.38
CA ARG A 22 5.63 2.03 12.86
C ARG A 22 7.03 1.54 12.52
N LYS A 23 7.67 0.79 13.44
CA LYS A 23 9.00 0.21 13.20
C LYS A 23 8.99 -0.73 11.99
N GLY A 24 8.03 -1.64 11.92
CA GLY A 24 7.96 -2.60 10.81
C GLY A 24 7.74 -1.94 9.45
N SER A 25 6.90 -0.91 9.37
CA SER A 25 6.68 -0.17 8.13
C SER A 25 7.91 0.66 7.74
N LEU A 26 8.61 1.26 8.72
CA LEU A 26 9.87 1.96 8.48
C LEU A 26 10.96 1.01 7.97
N ASP A 27 11.11 -0.15 8.60
CA ASP A 27 12.09 -1.17 8.20
C ASP A 27 11.78 -1.68 6.77
N PHE A 28 10.49 -1.81 6.42
CA PHE A 28 10.05 -2.15 5.06
C PHE A 28 10.44 -1.10 4.03
N PHE A 29 10.13 0.19 4.25
CA PHE A 29 10.48 1.23 3.27
C PHE A 29 12.00 1.41 3.14
N LYS A 30 12.77 1.26 4.22
CA LYS A 30 14.23 1.23 4.14
C LYS A 30 14.72 0.06 3.28
N PHE A 31 14.14 -1.11 3.48
CA PHE A 31 14.51 -2.31 2.74
C PHE A 31 14.18 -2.16 1.24
N THR A 32 12.99 -1.68 0.88
CA THR A 32 12.62 -1.47 -0.53
C THR A 32 13.50 -0.43 -1.20
N GLN A 33 13.88 0.64 -0.49
CA GLN A 33 14.81 1.65 -1.00
C GLN A 33 16.20 1.05 -1.24
N GLN A 34 16.75 0.29 -0.28
CA GLN A 34 18.06 -0.36 -0.40
C GLN A 34 18.11 -1.37 -1.57
N MET A 35 17.04 -2.15 -1.73
CA MET A 35 16.90 -3.13 -2.80
C MET A 35 16.42 -2.53 -4.13
N LYS A 36 16.16 -1.21 -4.18
CA LYS A 36 15.62 -0.49 -5.35
C LYS A 36 14.33 -1.10 -5.91
N ILE A 37 13.46 -1.58 -5.03
CA ILE A 37 12.19 -2.21 -5.40
C ILE A 37 11.18 -1.14 -5.83
N ASP A 38 10.61 -1.28 -7.02
CA ASP A 38 9.49 -0.45 -7.49
C ASP A 38 8.24 -0.68 -6.61
N ILE A 39 7.62 0.41 -6.17
CA ILE A 39 6.38 0.40 -5.38
C ILE A 39 5.22 0.91 -6.24
N ALA A 40 4.20 0.10 -6.46
CA ALA A 40 2.91 0.54 -6.99
C ALA A 40 2.03 1.07 -5.86
N ILE A 41 1.36 2.19 -6.09
CA ILE A 41 0.30 2.69 -5.21
C ILE A 41 -0.96 2.99 -6.01
N SER A 42 -2.13 2.60 -5.51
CA SER A 42 -3.38 3.03 -6.12
C SER A 42 -3.52 4.55 -6.00
N VAL A 43 -4.13 5.20 -7.01
CA VAL A 43 -4.57 6.61 -6.88
C VAL A 43 -5.53 6.82 -5.70
N ILE A 44 -6.22 5.77 -5.23
CA ILE A 44 -7.00 5.82 -3.99
C ILE A 44 -6.09 5.96 -2.78
N THR A 45 -5.04 5.13 -2.66
CA THR A 45 -4.02 5.27 -1.62
C THR A 45 -3.39 6.65 -1.63
N LEU A 46 -3.02 7.16 -2.81
CA LEU A 46 -2.49 8.53 -2.95
C LEU A 46 -3.49 9.55 -2.40
N THR A 47 -4.74 9.48 -2.85
CA THR A 47 -5.82 10.37 -2.37
C THR A 47 -5.99 10.30 -0.86
N GLU A 48 -5.96 9.10 -0.29
CA GLU A 48 -6.06 8.90 1.14
C GLU A 48 -4.85 9.46 1.89
N LEU A 49 -3.63 9.34 1.37
CA LEU A 49 -2.45 9.94 2.00
C LEU A 49 -2.57 11.45 2.10
N PHE A 50 -3.15 12.11 1.09
CA PHE A 50 -3.37 13.56 1.13
C PHE A 50 -4.65 13.96 1.89
N ARG A 51 -5.62 13.06 2.06
CA ARG A 51 -6.92 13.33 2.71
C ARG A 51 -7.02 12.85 4.16
N LYS A 52 -6.80 11.55 4.41
CA LYS A 52 -7.17 10.81 5.63
C LYS A 52 -6.46 11.26 6.91
N PRO A 53 -5.22 11.76 6.89
CA PRO A 53 -4.62 12.17 8.15
C PRO A 53 -4.65 13.69 8.38
N PHE A 54 -5.20 14.48 7.45
CA PHE A 54 -4.69 15.84 7.22
C PHE A 54 -5.71 16.92 6.89
N SER A 55 -6.96 16.77 7.34
CA SER A 55 -8.01 17.80 7.16
C SER A 55 -7.66 19.17 7.76
N HIS A 56 -6.57 19.29 8.54
CA HIS A 56 -6.08 20.54 9.16
C HIS A 56 -4.55 20.76 9.07
N LYS A 57 -3.84 20.18 8.09
CA LYS A 57 -2.37 20.25 8.03
C LYS A 57 -1.78 21.60 7.63
N SER A 58 -0.61 21.90 8.19
CA SER A 58 0.26 22.98 7.71
C SER A 58 0.90 22.63 6.36
N SER A 59 1.40 23.63 5.63
CA SER A 59 2.11 23.43 4.36
C SER A 59 3.31 22.47 4.49
N GLU A 60 4.04 22.58 5.60
CA GLU A 60 5.23 21.78 5.89
C GLU A 60 4.93 20.28 5.87
N GLU A 61 3.79 19.89 6.41
CA GLU A 61 3.50 18.49 6.57
C GLU A 61 2.93 17.82 5.30
N LYS A 62 2.47 18.61 4.32
CA LYS A 62 2.21 18.14 2.94
C LYS A 62 3.53 17.91 2.21
N GLN A 63 4.48 18.84 2.35
CA GLN A 63 5.82 18.69 1.79
C GLN A 63 6.55 17.44 2.31
N LYS A 64 6.32 17.04 3.56
CA LYS A 64 6.85 15.77 4.10
C LYS A 64 6.33 14.54 3.37
N ILE A 65 5.07 14.53 2.93
CA ILE A 65 4.49 13.43 2.16
C ILE A 65 5.12 13.40 0.77
N ASP A 66 5.18 14.56 0.10
CA ASP A 66 5.79 14.67 -1.23
C ASP A 66 7.26 14.21 -1.19
N ALA A 67 8.03 14.68 -0.21
CA ALA A 67 9.40 14.27 0.00
C ALA A 67 9.52 12.76 0.27
N PHE A 68 8.63 12.20 1.09
CA PHE A 68 8.64 10.76 1.37
C PHE A 68 8.33 9.93 0.12
N LEU A 69 7.32 10.32 -0.67
CA LEU A 69 6.98 9.65 -1.91
C LEU A 69 8.10 9.78 -2.96
N HIS A 70 8.79 10.92 -3.04
CA HIS A 70 9.94 11.11 -3.94
C HIS A 70 11.18 10.31 -3.55
N LEU A 71 11.40 10.05 -2.25
CA LEU A 71 12.51 9.22 -1.78
C LEU A 71 12.31 7.74 -2.13
N LEU A 72 11.06 7.34 -2.35
CA LEU A 72 10.67 6.00 -2.73
C LEU A 72 10.49 5.91 -4.24
N ASN A 73 10.72 4.72 -4.81
CA ASN A 73 10.49 4.47 -6.23
C ASN A 73 9.01 4.15 -6.48
N VAL A 74 8.15 5.15 -6.22
CA VAL A 74 6.69 5.01 -6.24
C VAL A 74 6.12 5.29 -7.63
N ARG A 75 5.22 4.41 -8.08
CA ARG A 75 4.48 4.50 -9.34
C ARG A 75 2.98 4.45 -9.04
N PRO A 76 2.25 5.56 -9.24
CA PRO A 76 0.79 5.54 -9.13
C PRO A 76 0.18 4.65 -10.21
N VAL A 77 -0.82 3.86 -9.82
CA VAL A 77 -1.67 3.08 -10.73
C VAL A 77 -3.08 3.65 -10.72
N THR A 78 -3.64 3.83 -11.92
CA THR A 78 -4.99 4.38 -12.12
C THR A 78 -6.05 3.30 -11.96
N ILE A 79 -7.31 3.72 -11.84
CA ILE A 79 -8.46 2.81 -11.84
C ILE A 79 -9.04 2.79 -13.25
N SER A 80 -8.93 1.64 -13.92
CA SER A 80 -9.64 1.40 -15.18
C SER A 80 -11.11 1.05 -14.94
N SER A 81 -11.94 1.09 -15.99
CA SER A 81 -13.34 0.63 -15.90
C SER A 81 -13.44 -0.83 -15.44
N ASP A 82 -12.56 -1.71 -15.93
CA ASP A 82 -12.54 -3.12 -15.53
C ASP A 82 -12.16 -3.29 -14.05
N ALA A 83 -11.18 -2.53 -13.57
CA ALA A 83 -10.81 -2.52 -12.16
C ALA A 83 -11.96 -1.99 -11.28
N ALA A 84 -12.74 -1.01 -11.75
CA ALA A 84 -13.91 -0.52 -11.01
C ALA A 84 -15.03 -1.56 -10.95
N ILE A 85 -15.28 -2.30 -12.04
CA ILE A 85 -16.25 -3.40 -12.07
C ILE A 85 -15.82 -4.52 -11.11
N GLU A 86 -14.54 -4.88 -11.12
CA GLU A 86 -14.02 -5.91 -10.21
C GLU A 86 -14.09 -5.45 -8.75
N ALA A 87 -13.78 -4.19 -8.45
CA ALA A 87 -13.97 -3.63 -7.12
C ALA A 87 -15.43 -3.73 -6.66
N ALA A 88 -16.40 -3.49 -7.55
CA ALA A 88 -17.82 -3.66 -7.23
C ALA A 88 -18.17 -5.11 -6.85
N ARG A 89 -17.62 -6.10 -7.56
CA ARG A 89 -17.79 -7.53 -7.22
C ARG A 89 -17.17 -7.88 -5.88
N LEU A 90 -15.96 -7.39 -5.60
CA LEU A 90 -15.32 -7.57 -4.29
C LEU A 90 -16.19 -7.00 -3.16
N ILE A 91 -16.82 -5.85 -3.36
CA ILE A 91 -17.73 -5.27 -2.36
C ILE A 91 -18.95 -6.17 -2.13
N GLU A 92 -19.58 -6.66 -3.20
CA GLU A 92 -20.80 -7.47 -3.13
C GLU A 92 -20.55 -8.88 -2.56
N GLU A 93 -19.53 -9.57 -3.07
CA GLU A 93 -19.27 -10.99 -2.76
C GLU A 93 -18.40 -11.17 -1.50
N CYS A 94 -17.61 -10.16 -1.17
CA CYS A 94 -16.60 -10.23 -0.11
C CYS A 94 -16.90 -9.33 1.09
N SER A 95 -17.89 -8.44 0.97
CA SER A 95 -18.14 -7.37 1.94
C SER A 95 -16.89 -6.50 2.18
N THR A 96 -16.00 -6.41 1.18
CA THR A 96 -14.79 -5.59 1.26
C THR A 96 -15.19 -4.11 1.26
N HIS A 97 -14.51 -3.30 2.07
CA HIS A 97 -14.79 -1.87 2.12
C HIS A 97 -14.46 -1.21 0.77
N PHE A 98 -15.25 -0.19 0.38
CA PHE A 98 -15.18 0.44 -0.94
C PHE A 98 -13.76 0.86 -1.38
N ALA A 99 -13.03 1.53 -0.48
CA ALA A 99 -11.66 1.98 -0.76
C ALA A 99 -10.68 0.81 -0.95
N ASP A 100 -10.77 -0.21 -0.11
CA ASP A 100 -9.88 -1.37 -0.12
C ASP A 100 -10.12 -2.22 -1.38
N ALA A 101 -11.38 -2.36 -1.79
CA ALA A 101 -11.76 -3.04 -3.04
C ALA A 101 -11.18 -2.33 -4.27
N LEU A 102 -11.25 -1.00 -4.33
CA LEU A 102 -10.65 -0.22 -5.41
C LEU A 102 -9.11 -0.32 -5.42
N ILE A 103 -8.47 -0.30 -4.25
CA ILE A 103 -7.02 -0.48 -4.12
C ILE A 103 -6.63 -1.84 -4.67
N ALA A 104 -7.25 -2.92 -4.18
CA ALA A 104 -6.96 -4.28 -4.60
C ALA A 104 -7.12 -4.47 -6.12
N ALA A 105 -8.29 -4.08 -6.65
CA ALA A 105 -8.59 -4.25 -8.07
C ALA A 105 -7.63 -3.43 -8.95
N SER A 106 -7.33 -2.18 -8.58
CA SER A 106 -6.40 -1.35 -9.37
C SER A 106 -4.99 -1.93 -9.43
N LEU A 107 -4.53 -2.58 -8.36
CA LEU A 107 -3.22 -3.23 -8.30
C LEU A 107 -3.20 -4.53 -9.12
N ASP A 108 -4.22 -5.37 -8.98
CA ASP A 108 -4.33 -6.64 -9.72
C ASP A 108 -4.31 -6.40 -11.24
N PHE A 109 -5.14 -5.47 -11.73
CA PHE A 109 -5.17 -5.08 -13.15
C PHE A 109 -3.88 -4.39 -13.63
N SER A 110 -3.04 -3.92 -12.72
CA SER A 110 -1.72 -3.36 -13.03
C SER A 110 -0.59 -4.41 -13.00
N LYS A 111 -0.94 -5.71 -12.96
CA LYS A 111 0.01 -6.84 -12.89
C LYS A 111 0.89 -6.81 -11.64
N VAL A 112 0.36 -6.27 -10.55
CA VAL A 112 1.00 -6.34 -9.24
C VAL A 112 0.52 -7.62 -8.56
N HIS A 113 1.45 -8.54 -8.30
CA HIS A 113 1.11 -9.83 -7.68
C HIS A 113 1.29 -9.85 -6.17
N ILE A 114 2.11 -8.95 -5.61
CA ILE A 114 2.38 -8.87 -4.17
C ILE A 114 1.80 -7.58 -3.64
N PHE A 115 1.02 -7.67 -2.57
CA PHE A 115 0.42 -6.54 -1.91
C PHE A 115 0.79 -6.51 -0.43
N VAL A 116 1.37 -5.40 0.02
CA VAL A 116 1.84 -5.21 1.38
C VAL A 116 0.83 -4.38 2.17
N THR A 117 0.27 -4.96 3.22
CA THR A 117 -0.74 -4.33 4.08
C THR A 117 -0.63 -4.82 5.52
N ARG A 118 -1.13 -4.03 6.47
CA ARG A 118 -1.39 -4.48 7.85
C ARG A 118 -2.72 -5.24 7.99
N ASN A 119 -3.62 -5.13 7.01
CA ASN A 119 -5.00 -5.61 7.10
C ASN A 119 -5.25 -6.87 6.25
N LYS A 120 -4.42 -7.91 6.41
CA LYS A 120 -4.44 -9.09 5.52
C LYS A 120 -5.82 -9.74 5.35
N LEU A 121 -6.64 -9.73 6.40
CA LEU A 121 -7.94 -10.39 6.42
C LEU A 121 -8.92 -9.78 5.39
N ASP A 122 -8.78 -8.48 5.12
CA ASP A 122 -9.68 -7.72 4.24
C ASP A 122 -9.47 -8.07 2.75
N TYR A 123 -8.35 -8.71 2.43
CA TYR A 123 -7.90 -9.01 1.07
C TYR A 123 -7.85 -10.52 0.75
N LYS A 124 -8.37 -11.38 1.64
CA LYS A 124 -8.32 -12.85 1.50
C LYS A 124 -8.93 -13.41 0.22
N LYS A 125 -9.90 -12.70 -0.35
CA LYS A 125 -10.65 -13.13 -1.55
C LYS A 125 -10.10 -12.50 -2.84
N THR A 126 -8.99 -11.76 -2.76
CA THR A 126 -8.32 -11.17 -3.93
C THR A 126 -7.28 -12.12 -4.51
N ASN A 127 -6.87 -11.90 -5.77
CA ASN A 127 -5.81 -12.67 -6.42
C ASN A 127 -4.39 -12.27 -5.96
N LEU A 128 -4.27 -11.32 -5.04
CA LEU A 128 -3.00 -10.77 -4.60
C LEU A 128 -2.35 -11.69 -3.56
N GLN A 129 -1.02 -11.84 -3.64
CA GLN A 129 -0.23 -12.38 -2.54
C GLN A 129 -0.11 -11.30 -1.46
N VAL A 130 -0.91 -11.44 -0.41
CA VAL A 130 -1.00 -10.44 0.67
C VAL A 130 -0.01 -10.72 1.79
N LEU A 131 0.87 -9.76 2.08
CA LEU A 131 1.93 -9.86 3.08
C LEU A 131 1.91 -8.68 4.05
N THR A 132 2.31 -8.89 5.30
CA THR A 132 2.71 -7.77 6.17
C THR A 132 4.08 -7.23 5.76
N PRO A 133 4.45 -6.01 6.20
CA PRO A 133 5.79 -5.47 6.02
C PRO A 133 6.91 -6.45 6.44
N GLU A 134 6.75 -7.13 7.57
CA GLU A 134 7.73 -8.07 8.12
C GLU A 134 7.80 -9.36 7.29
N GLU A 135 6.64 -9.93 6.94
CA GLU A 135 6.55 -11.14 6.11
C GLU A 135 7.20 -10.91 4.75
N PHE A 136 6.99 -9.73 4.15
CA PHE A 136 7.62 -9.37 2.89
C PHE A 136 9.15 -9.39 2.97
N ILE A 137 9.74 -8.69 3.95
CA ILE A 137 11.20 -8.66 4.13
C ILE A 137 11.75 -10.07 4.35
N GLN A 138 11.07 -10.87 5.18
CA GLN A 138 11.49 -12.24 5.47
C GLN A 138 11.47 -13.11 4.22
N ASN A 139 10.39 -13.06 3.43
CA ASN A 139 10.26 -13.87 2.22
C ASN A 139 11.29 -13.50 1.15
N VAL A 140 11.62 -12.22 0.99
CA VAL A 140 12.69 -11.79 0.06
C VAL A 140 14.06 -12.29 0.54
N LYS A 141 14.37 -12.17 1.83
CA LYS A 141 15.64 -12.64 2.40
C LYS A 141 15.83 -14.15 2.30
N LEU A 142 14.74 -14.91 2.38
CA LEU A 142 14.75 -16.37 2.25
C LEU A 142 14.73 -16.85 0.79
N GLY A 143 14.65 -15.93 -0.19
CA GLY A 143 14.51 -16.28 -1.61
C GLY A 143 13.15 -16.91 -1.96
N ALA A 144 12.16 -16.79 -1.07
CA ALA A 144 10.81 -17.29 -1.30
C ALA A 144 10.00 -16.39 -2.26
N ILE A 145 10.48 -15.17 -2.51
CA ILE A 145 9.93 -14.21 -3.47
C ILE A 145 11.08 -13.67 -4.33
N ILE A 146 10.85 -13.65 -5.64
CA ILE A 146 11.72 -13.00 -6.63
C ILE A 146 10.97 -11.75 -7.11
N ILE A 147 11.62 -10.58 -7.05
CA ILE A 147 11.03 -9.26 -7.33
C ILE A 147 11.58 -8.65 -8.60
#